data_AF-A0A8G1X8V4-F1
#
_entry.id   AF-A0A8G1X8V4-F1
#
_cell.length_a   1.000
_cell.length_b   1.000
_cell.length_c   1.000
_cell.angle_alpha   90.00
_cell.angle_beta   90.00
_cell.angle_gamma   90.00
#
_symmetry.space_group_name_H-M   'P 1'
#
loop_
_entity.id
_entity.type
_entity.pdbx_description
1 polymer ?
#
loop_
_entity_poly.entity_id
_entity_poly.type
_entity_poly.pdbx_seq_one_letter_code
_entity_poly.pdbx_strand_id
1 'polypeptide(L)'
;MSPSAPPADRPVFTGLGVLSAFGPGLAPLAAAAARGGTGFAEVTRFDVGRRGTRRAALLPDPPPLADAVLGAVADACRQAELPSGAPLLLALHSDLNTRGTAGEVSAGAVALGLAGVARVYTGACVAAATAVADAAALVGSGRHPRVVVAAGHLVEPGVFAAFDAGRALARDGELRPFSTGRTGTLLGDAAVAVVVEAADAAAGRGARPLARLAGWGRSGDAHHVCRPRPDGAGVARAVRSALARAGVDPSGVDYVNANGTGSPMSDLAEARALREVFGGGLDRLPVSSSKSVHGHALEASALLELAVTVGALGDGRLPVNAGWLGPDPEVGLDLVLGPRADARPRCALSLNSAFGGANTALLVAAA
;
A
#
# COMPACT_ATOMS: atom_id res chain seq x y z
N MET A 1 32.01 -6.29 -5.52
CA MET A 1 31.52 -4.89 -5.49
C MET A 1 30.50 -4.81 -4.38
N SER A 2 30.74 -4.03 -3.33
CA SER A 2 29.73 -3.80 -2.29
C SER A 2 28.45 -3.25 -2.93
N PRO A 3 27.24 -3.69 -2.53
CA PRO A 3 26.01 -3.09 -3.04
C PRO A 3 26.05 -1.61 -2.67
N SER A 4 26.09 -0.73 -3.68
CA SER A 4 26.19 0.71 -3.47
C SER A 4 24.95 1.16 -2.71
N ALA A 5 25.16 1.78 -1.54
CA ALA A 5 24.08 2.44 -0.81
C ALA A 5 23.33 3.40 -1.75
N PRO A 6 22.00 3.51 -1.64
CA PRO A 6 21.23 4.43 -2.47
C PRO A 6 21.73 5.87 -2.28
N PRO A 7 21.64 6.74 -3.31
CA PRO A 7 22.09 8.12 -3.23
C PRO A 7 21.58 8.85 -1.98
N ALA A 8 22.39 9.73 -1.40
CA ALA A 8 22.07 10.44 -0.16
C ALA A 8 20.87 11.41 -0.30
N ASP A 9 20.56 11.84 -1.53
CA ASP A 9 19.54 12.84 -1.85
C ASP A 9 18.16 12.22 -2.19
N ARG A 10 17.78 11.14 -1.50
CA ARG A 10 16.49 10.48 -1.73
C ARG A 10 15.45 11.00 -0.76
N PRO A 11 14.20 11.19 -1.21
CA PRO A 11 13.11 11.52 -0.31
C PRO A 11 12.99 10.52 0.83
N VAL A 12 12.61 11.03 1.99
CA VAL A 12 12.40 10.25 3.21
C VAL A 12 10.95 10.35 3.67
N PHE A 13 10.50 9.33 4.37
CA PHE A 13 9.25 9.39 5.14
C PHE A 13 9.59 9.82 6.57
N THR A 14 8.94 10.85 7.09
CA THR A 14 9.20 11.37 8.45
C THR A 14 7.99 11.27 9.37
N GLY A 15 6.81 11.01 8.80
CA GLY A 15 5.57 10.86 9.54
C GLY A 15 4.61 9.92 8.86
N LEU A 16 3.84 9.22 9.65
CA LEU A 16 2.88 8.20 9.25
C LEU A 16 1.66 8.26 10.19
N GLY A 17 0.48 8.40 9.61
CA GLY A 17 -0.79 8.27 10.30
C GLY A 17 -1.58 7.14 9.69
N VAL A 18 -2.15 6.26 10.53
CA VAL A 18 -2.86 5.06 10.09
C VAL A 18 -4.15 4.94 10.87
N LEU A 19 -5.24 4.72 10.17
CA LEU A 19 -6.48 4.15 10.66
C LEU A 19 -6.76 2.92 9.81
N SER A 20 -7.05 1.78 10.44
CA SER A 20 -7.39 0.52 9.78
C SER A 20 -8.48 -0.22 10.54
N ALA A 21 -8.89 -1.39 10.07
CA ALA A 21 -9.75 -2.30 10.83
C ALA A 21 -9.25 -2.65 12.24
N PHE A 22 -7.95 -2.49 12.51
CA PHE A 22 -7.33 -2.71 13.82
C PHE A 22 -7.32 -1.48 14.73
N GLY A 23 -7.99 -0.40 14.31
CA GLY A 23 -8.00 0.89 15.01
C GLY A 23 -6.91 1.84 14.52
N PRO A 24 -6.70 2.96 15.25
CA PRO A 24 -5.70 3.96 14.92
C PRO A 24 -4.27 3.52 15.28
N GLY A 25 -3.30 4.04 14.54
CA GLY A 25 -1.87 3.79 14.69
C GLY A 25 -1.36 2.56 13.92
N LEU A 26 -0.06 2.57 13.61
CA LEU A 26 0.59 1.47 12.91
C LEU A 26 0.74 0.22 13.81
N ALA A 27 0.97 0.39 15.11
CA ALA A 27 1.34 -0.71 15.99
C ALA A 27 0.32 -1.87 16.07
N PRO A 28 -1.01 -1.63 16.21
CA PRO A 28 -1.99 -2.71 16.21
C PRO A 28 -2.00 -3.49 14.89
N LEU A 29 -1.94 -2.77 13.76
CA LEU A 29 -1.88 -3.35 12.42
C LEU A 29 -0.60 -4.16 12.19
N ALA A 30 0.56 -3.61 12.52
CA ALA A 30 1.85 -4.28 12.37
C ALA A 30 1.93 -5.55 13.23
N ALA A 31 1.44 -5.49 14.47
CA ALA A 31 1.38 -6.64 15.36
C ALA A 31 0.45 -7.75 14.84
N ALA A 32 -0.69 -7.37 14.26
CA ALA A 32 -1.61 -8.30 13.60
C ALA A 32 -1.00 -8.91 12.34
N ALA A 33 -0.37 -8.09 11.50
CA ALA A 33 0.27 -8.53 10.26
C ALA A 33 1.42 -9.52 10.54
N ALA A 34 2.29 -9.22 11.50
CA ALA A 34 3.42 -10.07 11.86
C ALA A 34 3.03 -11.44 12.47
N ARG A 35 1.81 -11.57 13.00
CA ARG A 35 1.29 -12.85 13.52
C ARG A 35 0.30 -13.54 12.58
N GLY A 36 -0.05 -12.92 11.45
CA GLY A 36 -1.09 -13.40 10.53
C GLY A 36 -2.51 -13.33 11.11
N GLY A 37 -2.76 -12.45 12.08
CA GLY A 37 -4.07 -12.30 12.71
C GLY A 37 -4.97 -11.39 11.89
N THR A 38 -5.96 -11.93 11.19
CA THR A 38 -6.80 -11.19 10.25
C THR A 38 -7.82 -10.28 10.93
N GLY A 39 -8.16 -9.17 10.27
CA GLY A 39 -9.26 -8.27 10.66
C GLY A 39 -10.63 -8.71 10.13
N PHE A 40 -10.72 -9.83 9.40
CA PHE A 40 -11.96 -10.27 8.75
C PHE A 40 -13.00 -10.77 9.76
N ALA A 41 -14.11 -10.04 9.87
CA ALA A 41 -15.26 -10.39 10.68
C ALA A 41 -16.54 -10.32 9.85
N GLU A 42 -17.66 -10.79 10.39
CA GLU A 42 -18.97 -10.61 9.77
C GLU A 42 -19.30 -9.12 9.61
N VAL A 43 -19.79 -8.74 8.43
CA VAL A 43 -20.19 -7.37 8.14
C VAL A 43 -21.51 -7.07 8.84
N THR A 44 -21.46 -6.14 9.80
CA THR A 44 -22.64 -5.70 10.57
C THR A 44 -23.07 -4.28 10.25
N ARG A 45 -22.23 -3.48 9.57
CA ARG A 45 -22.51 -2.07 9.20
C ARG A 45 -23.65 -1.91 8.19
N PHE A 46 -23.96 -2.96 7.41
CA PHE A 46 -25.01 -2.97 6.40
C PHE A 46 -25.39 -4.40 6.00
N ASP A 47 -26.55 -4.57 5.35
CA ASP A 47 -27.05 -5.89 4.94
C ASP A 47 -26.21 -6.50 3.82
N VAL A 48 -25.58 -7.64 4.13
CA VAL A 48 -24.83 -8.51 3.20
C VAL A 48 -25.49 -9.87 2.98
N GLY A 49 -26.72 -10.08 3.44
CA GLY A 49 -27.38 -11.40 3.44
C GLY A 49 -27.53 -12.04 2.05
N ARG A 50 -27.62 -11.22 1.00
CA ARG A 50 -27.73 -11.62 -0.41
C ARG A 50 -26.40 -11.65 -1.17
N ARG A 51 -25.28 -11.40 -0.50
CA ARG A 51 -23.94 -11.34 -1.11
C ARG A 51 -23.25 -12.70 -1.06
N GLY A 52 -22.32 -12.94 -1.97
CA GLY A 52 -21.54 -14.18 -2.07
C GLY A 52 -20.52 -14.37 -0.94
N THR A 53 -20.21 -13.31 -0.20
CA THR A 53 -19.45 -13.35 1.06
C THR A 53 -20.03 -12.36 2.05
N ARG A 54 -19.82 -12.61 3.34
CA ARG A 54 -20.32 -11.78 4.44
C ARG A 54 -19.21 -11.22 5.32
N ARG A 55 -17.96 -11.35 4.89
CA ARG A 55 -16.79 -10.95 5.69
C ARG A 55 -16.03 -9.80 5.06
N ALA A 56 -15.54 -8.89 5.90
CA ALA A 56 -14.62 -7.81 5.54
C ALA A 56 -13.84 -7.37 6.80
N ALA A 57 -12.76 -6.62 6.59
CA ALA A 57 -11.96 -6.04 7.66
C ALA A 57 -12.44 -4.61 7.94
N LEU A 58 -13.47 -4.46 8.77
CA LEU A 58 -14.14 -3.18 9.01
C LEU A 58 -13.90 -2.65 10.42
N LEU A 59 -13.85 -1.34 10.55
CA LEU A 59 -14.08 -0.68 11.83
C LEU A 59 -15.55 -0.87 12.22
N PRO A 60 -15.88 -1.16 13.49
CA PRO A 60 -17.27 -1.29 13.93
C PRO A 60 -18.08 0.00 13.75
N ASP A 61 -17.48 1.14 14.11
CA ASP A 61 -18.09 2.47 14.04
C ASP A 61 -17.06 3.46 13.45
N PRO A 62 -16.93 3.52 12.12
CA PRO A 62 -15.97 4.41 11.49
C PRO A 62 -16.48 5.85 11.47
N PRO A 63 -15.58 6.84 11.63
CA PRO A 63 -15.93 8.24 11.43
C PRO A 63 -16.26 8.51 9.95
N PRO A 64 -16.82 9.68 9.62
CA PRO A 64 -16.91 10.14 8.24
C PRO A 64 -15.56 10.06 7.52
N LEU A 65 -15.58 9.75 6.22
CA LEU A 65 -14.35 9.53 5.46
C LEU A 65 -13.38 10.72 5.50
N ALA A 66 -13.91 11.95 5.42
CA ALA A 66 -13.10 13.16 5.53
C ALA A 66 -12.39 13.24 6.88
N ASP A 67 -13.09 12.97 7.97
CA ASP A 67 -12.55 12.97 9.34
C ASP A 67 -11.51 11.86 9.54
N ALA A 68 -11.76 10.67 8.99
CA ALA A 68 -10.81 9.57 8.99
C ALA A 68 -9.48 9.96 8.34
N VAL A 69 -9.55 10.60 7.16
CA VAL A 69 -8.38 11.08 6.41
C VAL A 69 -7.68 12.21 7.16
N LEU A 70 -8.43 13.18 7.68
CA LEU A 70 -7.87 14.30 8.45
C LEU A 70 -7.21 13.84 9.75
N GLY A 71 -7.76 12.83 10.43
CA GLY A 71 -7.14 12.19 11.59
C GLY A 71 -5.80 11.58 11.24
N ALA A 72 -5.73 10.80 10.14
CA ALA A 72 -4.47 10.24 9.65
C ALA A 72 -3.46 11.33 9.25
N VAL A 73 -3.91 12.40 8.58
CA VAL A 73 -3.06 13.55 8.23
C VAL A 73 -2.52 14.23 9.49
N ALA A 74 -3.36 14.49 10.48
CA ALA A 74 -2.96 15.09 11.73
C ALA A 74 -1.91 14.24 12.47
N ASP A 75 -2.10 12.93 12.53
CA ASP A 75 -1.15 12.01 13.15
C ASP A 75 0.19 11.97 12.40
N ALA A 76 0.17 11.91 11.07
CA ALA A 76 1.38 11.95 10.25
C ALA A 76 2.16 13.26 10.44
N CYS A 77 1.46 14.41 10.39
CA CYS A 77 2.06 15.72 10.61
C CYS A 77 2.62 15.87 12.03
N ARG A 78 1.91 15.35 13.04
CA ARG A 78 2.33 15.37 14.45
C ARG A 78 3.59 14.53 14.65
N GLN A 79 3.62 13.30 14.14
CA GLN A 79 4.79 12.43 14.23
C GLN A 79 6.00 13.04 13.51
N ALA A 80 5.76 13.67 12.37
CA ALA A 80 6.81 14.37 11.65
C ALA A 80 7.24 15.66 12.34
N GLU A 81 6.47 16.26 13.25
CA GLU A 81 6.64 17.66 13.67
C GLU A 81 6.68 18.60 12.46
N LEU A 82 5.71 18.43 11.56
CA LEU A 82 5.72 19.07 10.24
C LEU A 82 5.46 20.58 10.34
N PRO A 83 6.28 21.42 9.68
CA PRO A 83 5.98 22.84 9.53
C PRO A 83 4.72 23.08 8.69
N SER A 84 4.12 24.25 8.84
CA SER A 84 2.97 24.65 8.05
C SER A 84 3.29 24.81 6.55
N GLY A 85 2.25 24.81 5.72
CA GLY A 85 2.33 25.14 4.30
C GLY A 85 2.70 23.99 3.36
N ALA A 86 2.89 22.76 3.86
CA ALA A 86 3.07 21.61 2.98
C ALA A 86 1.77 21.34 2.18
N PRO A 87 1.84 21.09 0.86
CA PRO A 87 0.68 20.70 0.06
C PRO A 87 0.26 19.27 0.39
N LEU A 88 -1.05 19.00 0.27
CA LEU A 88 -1.63 17.67 0.41
C LEU A 88 -1.99 17.08 -0.97
N LEU A 89 -1.45 15.90 -1.27
CA LEU A 89 -1.91 15.04 -2.36
C LEU A 89 -2.89 14.01 -1.78
N LEU A 90 -4.11 13.97 -2.31
CA LEU A 90 -5.20 13.18 -1.75
C LEU A 90 -5.62 12.08 -2.72
N ALA A 91 -5.66 10.83 -2.30
CA ALA A 91 -6.22 9.73 -3.08
C ALA A 91 -7.59 9.31 -2.52
N LEU A 92 -8.60 9.25 -3.38
CA LEU A 92 -9.98 8.90 -3.03
C LEU A 92 -10.60 8.06 -4.14
N HIS A 93 -11.63 7.31 -3.76
CA HIS A 93 -12.49 6.65 -4.73
C HIS A 93 -13.13 7.66 -5.69
N SER A 94 -13.37 7.23 -6.94
CA SER A 94 -14.00 8.05 -7.97
C SER A 94 -15.51 7.85 -7.97
N ASP A 95 -16.25 8.74 -7.32
CA ASP A 95 -17.70 8.72 -7.26
C ASP A 95 -18.28 10.14 -7.22
N LEU A 96 -19.59 10.23 -6.94
CA LEU A 96 -20.30 11.51 -6.85
C LEU A 96 -19.93 12.33 -5.60
N ASN A 97 -19.39 11.68 -4.57
CA ASN A 97 -19.04 12.28 -3.29
C ASN A 97 -17.59 12.80 -3.28
N THR A 98 -16.72 12.30 -4.17
CA THR A 98 -15.29 12.66 -4.22
C THR A 98 -15.03 14.16 -4.13
N ARG A 99 -15.81 15.00 -4.83
CA ARG A 99 -15.63 16.46 -4.81
C ARG A 99 -15.96 17.06 -3.44
N GLY A 100 -17.04 16.59 -2.80
CA GLY A 100 -17.45 17.04 -1.46
C GLY A 100 -16.42 16.65 -0.42
N THR A 101 -16.07 15.36 -0.38
CA THR A 101 -15.04 14.84 0.54
C THR A 101 -13.69 15.53 0.35
N ALA A 102 -13.25 15.76 -0.90
CA ALA A 102 -12.00 16.49 -1.15
C ALA A 102 -12.06 17.95 -0.67
N GLY A 103 -13.23 18.61 -0.77
CA GLY A 103 -13.45 19.96 -0.26
C GLY A 103 -13.35 20.01 1.27
N GLU A 104 -14.00 19.09 1.97
CA GLU A 104 -13.95 18.95 3.43
C GLU A 104 -12.51 18.67 3.92
N VAL A 105 -11.83 17.70 3.30
CA VAL A 105 -10.43 17.39 3.61
C VAL A 105 -9.52 18.58 3.31
N SER A 106 -9.77 19.34 2.25
CA SER A 106 -8.97 20.54 1.95
C SER A 106 -9.15 21.63 3.02
N ALA A 107 -10.38 21.89 3.46
CA ALA A 107 -10.64 22.87 4.51
C ALA A 107 -10.02 22.44 5.85
N GLY A 108 -10.18 21.17 6.22
CA GLY A 108 -9.57 20.61 7.42
C GLY A 108 -8.04 20.61 7.36
N ALA A 109 -7.44 20.31 6.21
CA ALA A 109 -5.99 20.34 6.03
C ALA A 109 -5.44 21.76 6.23
N VAL A 110 -6.14 22.80 5.76
CA VAL A 110 -5.79 24.20 6.05
C VAL A 110 -5.87 24.51 7.54
N ALA A 111 -6.90 24.01 8.24
CA ALA A 111 -7.01 24.17 9.69
C ALA A 111 -5.87 23.45 10.46
N LEU A 112 -5.32 22.37 9.90
CA LEU A 112 -4.12 21.68 10.41
C LEU A 112 -2.80 22.38 10.02
N GLY A 113 -2.86 23.53 9.35
CA GLY A 113 -1.69 24.31 8.93
C GLY A 113 -1.08 23.89 7.60
N LEU A 114 -1.70 22.99 6.83
CA LEU A 114 -1.26 22.64 5.47
C LEU A 114 -1.75 23.68 4.44
N ALA A 115 -1.24 23.62 3.22
CA ALA A 115 -1.71 24.49 2.12
C ALA A 115 -3.08 24.08 1.53
N GLY A 116 -3.69 23.00 2.04
CA GLY A 116 -4.88 22.37 1.46
C GLY A 116 -4.55 21.28 0.44
N VAL A 117 -5.60 20.73 -0.20
CA VAL A 117 -5.47 19.67 -1.20
C VAL A 117 -5.03 20.27 -2.54
N ALA A 118 -3.82 19.96 -2.97
CA ALA A 118 -3.25 20.42 -4.23
C ALA A 118 -3.69 19.57 -5.42
N ARG A 119 -3.93 18.26 -5.21
CA ARG A 119 -4.39 17.34 -6.26
C ARG A 119 -5.12 16.14 -5.66
N VAL A 120 -6.19 15.73 -6.34
CA VAL A 120 -6.93 14.50 -6.04
C VAL A 120 -6.56 13.41 -7.06
N TYR A 121 -6.24 12.21 -6.59
CA TYR A 121 -5.90 11.03 -7.38
C TYR A 121 -7.03 10.01 -7.28
N THR A 122 -7.58 9.62 -8.43
CA THR A 122 -8.72 8.69 -8.54
C THR A 122 -8.39 7.47 -9.40
N GLY A 123 -7.10 7.17 -9.57
CA GLY A 123 -6.58 6.07 -10.40
C GLY A 123 -6.75 4.68 -9.78
N ALA A 124 -7.93 4.39 -9.20
CA ALA A 124 -8.26 3.13 -8.53
C ALA A 124 -7.18 2.71 -7.49
N CYS A 125 -6.92 1.41 -7.35
CA CYS A 125 -6.11 0.86 -6.27
C CYS A 125 -4.63 1.29 -6.27
N VAL A 126 -4.13 1.93 -7.34
CA VAL A 126 -2.78 2.51 -7.41
C VAL A 126 -2.74 4.00 -7.13
N ALA A 127 -3.89 4.65 -6.88
CA ALA A 127 -4.00 6.09 -6.73
C ALA A 127 -3.01 6.64 -5.69
N ALA A 128 -2.96 6.07 -4.49
CA ALA A 128 -2.09 6.60 -3.46
C ALA A 128 -0.60 6.28 -3.69
N ALA A 129 -0.26 5.11 -4.24
CA ALA A 129 1.12 4.82 -4.65
C ALA A 129 1.60 5.81 -5.74
N THR A 130 0.70 6.17 -6.66
CA THR A 130 0.96 7.17 -7.71
C THR A 130 1.16 8.56 -7.12
N ALA A 131 0.36 8.93 -6.10
CA ALA A 131 0.52 10.16 -5.37
C ALA A 131 1.86 10.21 -4.59
N VAL A 132 2.32 9.10 -4.01
CA VAL A 132 3.65 8.99 -3.40
C VAL A 132 4.76 9.18 -4.43
N ALA A 133 4.66 8.53 -5.60
CA ALA A 133 5.61 8.72 -6.70
C ALA A 133 5.69 10.17 -7.19
N ASP A 134 4.55 10.87 -7.26
CA ASP A 134 4.50 12.28 -7.64
C ASP A 134 5.03 13.19 -6.52
N ALA A 135 4.73 12.91 -5.25
CA ALA A 135 5.34 13.59 -4.11
C ALA A 135 6.86 13.47 -4.13
N ALA A 136 7.39 12.26 -4.37
CA ALA A 136 8.81 11.99 -4.49
C ALA A 136 9.46 12.79 -5.63
N ALA A 137 8.77 12.94 -6.76
CA ALA A 137 9.23 13.74 -7.88
C ALA A 137 9.21 15.26 -7.56
N LEU A 138 8.16 15.76 -6.90
CA LEU A 138 8.07 17.17 -6.48
C LEU A 138 9.15 17.54 -5.45
N VAL A 139 9.42 16.62 -4.52
CA VAL A 139 10.47 16.75 -3.52
C VAL A 139 11.85 16.67 -4.15
N GLY A 140 12.11 15.62 -4.93
CA GLY A 140 13.42 15.42 -5.56
C GLY A 140 13.76 16.46 -6.64
N SER A 141 12.78 17.18 -7.17
CA SER A 141 13.02 18.31 -8.09
C SER A 141 13.23 19.65 -7.37
N GLY A 142 13.21 19.68 -6.03
CA GLY A 142 13.30 20.89 -5.23
C GLY A 142 12.07 21.82 -5.34
N ARG A 143 10.95 21.36 -5.94
CA ARG A 143 9.73 22.18 -6.11
C ARG A 143 8.99 22.38 -4.79
N HIS A 144 9.01 21.36 -3.94
CA HIS A 144 8.50 21.42 -2.59
C HIS A 144 9.47 20.70 -1.66
N PRO A 145 9.90 21.27 -0.53
CA PRO A 145 10.76 20.55 0.41
C PRO A 145 10.02 19.38 1.10
N ARG A 146 8.68 19.42 1.08
CA ARG A 146 7.78 18.54 1.85
C ARG A 146 6.46 18.40 1.11
N VAL A 147 5.89 17.20 1.11
CA VAL A 147 4.55 16.92 0.58
C VAL A 147 3.87 15.91 1.50
N VAL A 148 2.62 16.17 1.88
CA VAL A 148 1.78 15.17 2.57
C VAL A 148 1.01 14.39 1.52
N VAL A 149 0.99 13.08 1.63
CA VAL A 149 0.13 12.21 0.81
C VAL A 149 -0.84 11.50 1.72
N ALA A 150 -2.13 11.60 1.45
CA ALA A 150 -3.16 10.90 2.20
C ALA A 150 -4.11 10.14 1.28
N ALA A 151 -4.70 9.08 1.81
CA ALA A 151 -5.69 8.27 1.13
C ALA A 151 -6.73 7.75 2.11
N GLY A 152 -7.97 7.61 1.64
CA GLY A 152 -9.06 7.07 2.45
C GLY A 152 -9.98 6.18 1.65
N HIS A 153 -10.36 5.06 2.26
CA HIS A 153 -11.41 4.17 1.81
C HIS A 153 -12.09 3.54 3.02
N LEU A 154 -13.38 3.82 3.20
CA LEU A 154 -14.23 3.13 4.16
C LEU A 154 -15.26 2.35 3.36
N VAL A 155 -15.41 1.06 3.64
CA VAL A 155 -16.26 0.16 2.87
C VAL A 155 -17.72 0.56 3.04
N GLU A 156 -18.39 0.77 1.92
CA GLU A 156 -19.80 1.15 1.86
C GLU A 156 -20.64 0.06 1.18
N PRO A 157 -21.97 0.02 1.41
CA PRO A 157 -22.84 -1.00 0.83
C PRO A 157 -22.75 -1.09 -0.70
N GLY A 158 -22.65 0.05 -1.36
CA GLY A 158 -22.57 0.14 -2.83
C GLY A 158 -21.28 -0.48 -3.39
N VAL A 159 -20.13 -0.14 -2.79
CA VAL A 159 -18.84 -0.70 -3.19
C VAL A 159 -18.78 -2.21 -2.92
N PHE A 160 -19.26 -2.65 -1.76
CA PHE A 160 -19.32 -4.07 -1.43
C PHE A 160 -20.17 -4.84 -2.44
N ALA A 161 -21.35 -4.31 -2.77
CA ALA A 161 -22.24 -4.89 -3.78
C ALA A 161 -21.61 -4.93 -5.18
N ALA A 162 -20.87 -3.90 -5.57
CA ALA A 162 -20.21 -3.83 -6.87
C ALA A 162 -19.10 -4.89 -7.00
N PHE A 163 -18.27 -5.06 -5.97
CA PHE A 163 -17.22 -6.08 -5.96
C PHE A 163 -17.82 -7.50 -5.93
N ASP A 164 -18.92 -7.71 -5.20
CA ASP A 164 -19.66 -8.98 -5.19
C ASP A 164 -20.24 -9.31 -6.57
N ALA A 165 -20.93 -8.35 -7.20
CA ALA A 165 -21.50 -8.50 -8.55
C ALA A 165 -20.41 -8.74 -9.61
N GLY A 166 -19.26 -8.10 -9.46
CA GLY A 166 -18.06 -8.32 -10.28
C GLY A 166 -17.36 -9.66 -10.04
N ARG A 167 -17.83 -10.47 -9.08
CA ARG A 167 -17.22 -11.73 -8.64
C ARG A 167 -15.76 -11.56 -8.22
N ALA A 168 -15.43 -10.39 -7.66
CA ALA A 168 -14.09 -10.07 -7.17
C ALA A 168 -13.89 -10.51 -5.71
N LEU A 169 -14.97 -10.73 -4.95
CA LEU A 169 -14.90 -11.12 -3.55
C LEU A 169 -14.69 -12.63 -3.35
N ALA A 170 -13.86 -13.00 -2.37
CA ALA A 170 -13.63 -14.38 -1.95
C ALA A 170 -14.89 -14.95 -1.29
N ARG A 171 -15.44 -16.01 -1.88
CA ARG A 171 -16.77 -16.56 -1.51
C ARG A 171 -16.80 -17.31 -0.19
N ASP A 172 -15.67 -17.86 0.22
CA ASP A 172 -15.50 -18.54 1.49
C ASP A 172 -15.09 -17.59 2.62
N GLY A 173 -15.05 -16.28 2.34
CA GLY A 173 -14.76 -15.27 3.34
C GLY A 173 -13.31 -15.29 3.81
N GLU A 174 -12.38 -15.79 3.00
CA GLU A 174 -10.95 -15.84 3.29
C GLU A 174 -10.14 -15.27 2.12
N LEU A 175 -9.34 -14.22 2.38
CA LEU A 175 -8.38 -13.68 1.42
C LEU A 175 -7.04 -14.37 1.60
N ARG A 176 -6.66 -15.17 0.60
CA ARG A 176 -5.46 -16.02 0.62
C ARG A 176 -4.59 -15.83 -0.63
N PRO A 177 -3.87 -14.70 -0.73
CA PRO A 177 -3.03 -14.39 -1.88
C PRO A 177 -2.03 -15.51 -2.14
N PHE A 178 -1.79 -15.83 -3.42
CA PHE A 178 -0.81 -16.81 -3.87
C PHE A 178 -1.05 -18.27 -3.42
N SER A 179 -2.10 -18.53 -2.63
CA SER A 179 -2.48 -19.87 -2.16
C SER A 179 -3.25 -20.64 -3.21
N THR A 180 -3.13 -21.97 -3.17
CA THR A 180 -4.15 -22.84 -3.76
C THR A 180 -5.53 -22.51 -3.17
N GLY A 181 -6.59 -22.63 -3.97
CA GLY A 181 -7.95 -22.32 -3.56
C GLY A 181 -8.28 -20.83 -3.40
N ARG A 182 -7.40 -19.89 -3.81
CA ARG A 182 -7.72 -18.45 -3.84
C ARG A 182 -8.85 -18.16 -4.84
N THR A 183 -9.79 -17.32 -4.45
CA THR A 183 -10.98 -17.02 -5.29
C THR A 183 -11.25 -15.53 -5.49
N GLY A 184 -10.58 -14.65 -4.75
CA GLY A 184 -10.81 -13.21 -4.80
C GLY A 184 -10.28 -12.50 -3.57
N THR A 185 -10.70 -11.25 -3.40
CA THR A 185 -10.31 -10.37 -2.30
C THR A 185 -11.37 -10.31 -1.20
N LEU A 186 -11.03 -9.73 -0.06
CA LEU A 186 -11.99 -9.16 0.87
C LEU A 186 -11.70 -7.67 1.01
N LEU A 187 -12.71 -6.87 1.31
CA LEU A 187 -12.56 -5.41 1.46
C LEU A 187 -12.10 -5.07 2.88
N GLY A 188 -11.48 -3.90 3.04
CA GLY A 188 -11.05 -3.39 4.33
C GLY A 188 -11.19 -1.88 4.44
N ASP A 189 -11.39 -1.39 5.66
CA ASP A 189 -11.39 0.04 5.98
C ASP A 189 -9.96 0.54 6.19
N ALA A 190 -9.62 1.69 5.60
CA ALA A 190 -8.39 2.40 5.90
C ALA A 190 -8.45 3.90 5.62
N ALA A 191 -7.76 4.68 6.45
CA ALA A 191 -7.33 6.03 6.12
C ALA A 191 -5.87 6.19 6.54
N VAL A 192 -5.02 6.62 5.63
CA VAL A 192 -3.57 6.63 5.85
C VAL A 192 -2.98 7.90 5.29
N ALA A 193 -2.00 8.47 5.99
CA ALA A 193 -1.20 9.58 5.50
C ALA A 193 0.29 9.33 5.74
N VAL A 194 1.11 9.80 4.80
CA VAL A 194 2.58 9.81 4.88
C VAL A 194 3.09 11.22 4.62
N VAL A 195 4.14 11.60 5.35
CA VAL A 195 4.89 12.83 5.08
C VAL A 195 6.14 12.47 4.29
N VAL A 196 6.25 13.01 3.07
CA VAL A 196 7.41 12.84 2.19
C VAL A 196 8.25 14.12 2.21
N GLU A 197 9.51 14.03 2.59
CA GLU A 197 10.42 15.19 2.68
C GLU A 197 11.71 14.97 1.92
N ALA A 198 12.33 16.07 1.49
CA ALA A 198 13.72 16.04 1.04
C ALA A 198 14.60 15.69 2.25
N ALA A 199 15.62 14.86 2.03
CA ALA A 199 16.47 14.37 3.12
C ALA A 199 17.18 15.52 3.86
N ASP A 200 17.63 16.53 3.13
CA ASP A 200 18.25 17.74 3.65
C ASP A 200 17.25 18.63 4.41
N ALA A 201 16.03 18.78 3.92
CA ALA A 201 14.97 19.53 4.57
C ALA A 201 14.56 18.87 5.91
N ALA A 202 14.44 17.53 5.92
CA ALA A 202 14.17 16.75 7.12
C ALA A 202 15.33 16.87 8.12
N ALA A 203 16.58 16.71 7.66
CA ALA A 203 17.78 16.82 8.49
C ALA A 203 17.96 18.24 9.07
N GLY A 204 17.69 19.28 8.29
CA GLY A 204 17.84 20.68 8.70
C GLY A 204 16.94 21.10 9.87
N ARG A 205 15.88 20.33 10.15
CA ARG A 205 15.01 20.51 11.32
C ARG A 205 15.14 19.39 12.37
N GLY A 206 16.11 18.49 12.21
CA GLY A 206 16.35 17.39 13.15
C GLY A 206 15.34 16.24 13.08
N ALA A 207 14.55 16.13 12.00
CA ALA A 207 13.57 15.06 11.85
C ALA A 207 14.25 13.71 11.67
N ARG A 208 13.72 12.68 12.33
CA ARG A 208 14.20 11.29 12.16
C ARG A 208 13.40 10.61 11.04
N PRO A 209 14.03 10.15 9.96
CA PRO A 209 13.35 9.35 8.95
C PRO A 209 12.81 8.03 9.54
N LEU A 210 11.61 7.65 9.14
CA LEU A 210 11.03 6.33 9.34
C LEU A 210 11.59 5.32 8.33
N ALA A 211 11.77 5.77 7.09
CA ALA A 211 12.34 5.02 5.99
C ALA A 211 12.73 5.98 4.85
N ARG A 212 13.52 5.49 3.90
CA ARG A 212 13.90 6.19 2.67
C ARG A 212 13.11 5.65 1.49
N LEU A 213 12.57 6.52 0.64
CA LEU A 213 12.01 6.14 -0.65
C LEU A 213 13.13 6.05 -1.68
N ALA A 214 13.79 4.89 -1.74
CA ALA A 214 14.96 4.65 -2.58
C ALA A 214 14.64 4.77 -4.08
N GLY A 215 13.46 4.31 -4.49
CA GLY A 215 13.01 4.37 -5.87
C GLY A 215 11.51 4.14 -6.01
N TRP A 216 10.99 4.45 -7.19
CA TRP A 216 9.59 4.18 -7.53
C TRP A 216 9.49 3.89 -9.02
N GLY A 217 8.41 3.26 -9.47
CA GLY A 217 8.20 2.96 -10.87
C GLY A 217 6.71 2.84 -11.17
N ARG A 218 6.30 3.27 -12.36
CA ARG A 218 4.91 3.22 -12.82
C ARG A 218 4.87 2.64 -14.22
N SER A 219 3.84 1.85 -14.51
CA SER A 219 3.61 1.33 -15.86
C SER A 219 2.12 1.10 -16.12
N GLY A 220 1.77 0.99 -17.40
CA GLY A 220 0.48 0.46 -17.84
C GLY A 220 0.67 -0.85 -18.59
N ASP A 221 -0.26 -1.79 -18.46
CA ASP A 221 -0.25 -3.07 -19.15
C ASP A 221 -0.55 -2.93 -20.65
N ALA A 222 -1.39 -1.95 -21.02
CA ALA A 222 -1.94 -1.77 -22.36
C ALA A 222 -2.57 -3.06 -22.94
N HIS A 223 -3.30 -3.81 -22.11
CA HIS A 223 -3.80 -5.14 -22.43
C HIS A 223 -5.33 -5.26 -22.35
N HIS A 224 -5.92 -5.04 -21.18
CA HIS A 224 -7.35 -5.22 -20.96
C HIS A 224 -7.83 -4.36 -19.79
N VAL A 225 -9.11 -3.95 -19.83
CA VAL A 225 -9.70 -3.03 -18.83
C VAL A 225 -9.82 -3.65 -17.43
N CYS A 226 -10.06 -4.96 -17.32
CA CYS A 226 -10.22 -5.64 -16.02
C CYS A 226 -9.30 -6.84 -15.80
N ARG A 227 -8.43 -7.18 -16.77
CA ARG A 227 -7.57 -8.36 -16.69
C ARG A 227 -6.12 -7.89 -16.75
N PRO A 228 -5.26 -8.39 -15.84
CA PRO A 228 -3.83 -8.11 -15.93
C PRO A 228 -3.29 -8.76 -17.20
N ARG A 229 -2.16 -8.25 -17.69
CA ARG A 229 -1.42 -8.96 -18.73
C ARG A 229 -0.91 -10.31 -18.16
N PRO A 230 -1.21 -11.47 -18.77
CA PRO A 230 -0.95 -12.78 -18.15
C PRO A 230 0.52 -13.12 -17.86
N ASP A 231 1.46 -12.48 -18.56
CA ASP A 231 2.89 -12.64 -18.35
C ASP A 231 3.46 -11.71 -17.27
N GLY A 232 2.66 -10.79 -16.73
CA GLY A 232 3.07 -9.86 -15.69
C GLY A 232 3.99 -8.73 -16.15
N ALA A 233 4.28 -8.57 -17.44
CA ALA A 233 5.39 -7.69 -17.83
C ALA A 233 5.13 -6.18 -17.60
N GLY A 234 3.88 -5.75 -17.37
CA GLY A 234 3.61 -4.40 -16.85
C GLY A 234 4.13 -4.22 -15.43
N VAL A 235 3.70 -5.10 -14.52
CA VAL A 235 4.24 -5.18 -13.16
C VAL A 235 5.78 -5.24 -13.17
N ALA A 236 6.37 -6.09 -14.01
CA ALA A 236 7.83 -6.19 -14.14
C ALA A 236 8.48 -4.85 -14.55
N ARG A 237 7.89 -4.11 -15.50
CA ARG A 237 8.37 -2.76 -15.88
C ARG A 237 8.31 -1.78 -14.71
N ALA A 238 7.25 -1.79 -13.92
CA ALA A 238 7.15 -0.93 -12.74
C ALA A 238 8.27 -1.25 -11.74
N VAL A 239 8.51 -2.53 -11.44
CA VAL A 239 9.58 -2.96 -10.52
C VAL A 239 10.96 -2.62 -11.06
N ARG A 240 11.28 -2.95 -12.32
CA ARG A 240 12.56 -2.58 -12.95
C ARG A 240 12.78 -1.07 -12.94
N SER A 241 11.74 -0.27 -13.17
CA SER A 241 11.83 1.19 -13.10
C SER A 241 12.15 1.68 -11.69
N ALA A 242 11.56 1.08 -10.65
CA ALA A 242 11.87 1.40 -9.26
C ALA A 242 13.31 1.05 -8.88
N LEU A 243 13.77 -0.16 -9.26
CA LEU A 243 15.15 -0.61 -9.04
C LEU A 243 16.17 0.27 -9.77
N ALA A 244 15.93 0.55 -11.06
CA ALA A 244 16.79 1.42 -11.86
C ALA A 244 16.83 2.84 -11.31
N ARG A 245 15.68 3.39 -10.88
CA ARG A 245 15.62 4.69 -10.24
C ARG A 245 16.41 4.71 -8.94
N ALA A 246 16.43 3.62 -8.17
CA ALA A 246 17.18 3.49 -6.93
C ALA A 246 18.68 3.22 -7.13
N GLY A 247 19.08 2.70 -8.29
CA GLY A 247 20.43 2.17 -8.50
C GLY A 247 20.67 0.86 -7.73
N VAL A 248 19.61 0.07 -7.50
CA VAL A 248 19.64 -1.17 -6.72
C VAL A 248 19.49 -2.36 -7.67
N ASP A 249 20.41 -3.32 -7.57
CA ASP A 249 20.30 -4.61 -8.25
C ASP A 249 19.15 -5.45 -7.66
N PRO A 250 18.44 -6.29 -8.43
CA PRO A 250 17.42 -7.20 -7.88
C PRO A 250 17.89 -8.00 -6.66
N SER A 251 19.17 -8.39 -6.57
CA SER A 251 19.73 -9.12 -5.42
C SER A 251 19.86 -8.27 -4.15
N GLY A 252 19.67 -6.95 -4.25
CA GLY A 252 19.70 -6.02 -3.13
C GLY A 252 18.34 -5.81 -2.46
N VAL A 253 17.27 -6.44 -2.95
CA VAL A 253 15.95 -6.44 -2.32
C VAL A 253 15.86 -7.58 -1.32
N ASP A 254 15.46 -7.28 -0.09
CA ASP A 254 15.38 -8.24 1.00
C ASP A 254 13.95 -8.73 1.28
N TYR A 255 12.92 -8.02 0.78
CA TYR A 255 11.52 -8.34 1.02
C TYR A 255 10.57 -7.75 -0.04
N VAL A 256 9.48 -8.45 -0.35
CA VAL A 256 8.38 -7.95 -1.19
C VAL A 256 7.04 -8.02 -0.46
N ASN A 257 6.42 -6.87 -0.22
CA ASN A 257 4.98 -6.75 0.04
C ASN A 257 4.27 -6.61 -1.31
N ALA A 258 3.80 -7.74 -1.82
CA ALA A 258 3.15 -7.87 -3.11
C ALA A 258 1.72 -7.31 -3.07
N ASN A 259 1.18 -6.97 -4.24
CA ASN A 259 -0.20 -6.55 -4.40
C ASN A 259 -1.18 -7.66 -4.01
N GLY A 260 -0.90 -8.92 -4.38
CA GLY A 260 -1.57 -10.15 -3.96
C GLY A 260 -3.01 -9.97 -3.48
N THR A 261 -3.97 -9.93 -4.39
CA THR A 261 -5.38 -9.68 -4.08
C THR A 261 -6.18 -10.97 -3.90
N GLY A 262 -5.54 -12.13 -4.04
CA GLY A 262 -6.23 -13.43 -4.02
C GLY A 262 -6.96 -13.73 -5.33
N SER A 263 -6.87 -12.85 -6.32
CA SER A 263 -7.37 -13.09 -7.68
C SER A 263 -6.47 -14.13 -8.37
N PRO A 264 -7.01 -15.24 -8.90
CA PRO A 264 -6.22 -16.24 -9.60
C PRO A 264 -5.36 -15.66 -10.72
N MET A 265 -5.92 -14.76 -11.53
CA MET A 265 -5.23 -14.14 -12.66
C MET A 265 -4.19 -13.11 -12.22
N SER A 266 -4.52 -12.25 -11.24
CA SER A 266 -3.63 -11.17 -10.81
C SER A 266 -2.43 -11.70 -10.04
N ASP A 267 -2.67 -12.62 -9.10
CA ASP A 267 -1.59 -13.22 -8.31
C ASP A 267 -0.64 -14.02 -9.21
N LEU A 268 -1.16 -14.71 -10.23
CA LEU A 268 -0.32 -15.44 -11.18
C LEU A 268 0.50 -14.51 -12.08
N ALA A 269 -0.10 -13.44 -12.60
CA ALA A 269 0.62 -12.43 -13.37
C ALA A 269 1.70 -11.75 -12.53
N GLU A 270 1.41 -11.43 -11.27
CA GLU A 270 2.37 -10.84 -10.35
C GLU A 270 3.53 -11.79 -10.01
N ALA A 271 3.25 -13.07 -9.75
CA ALA A 271 4.28 -14.07 -9.51
C ALA A 271 5.24 -14.22 -10.71
N ARG A 272 4.69 -14.24 -11.94
CA ARG A 272 5.47 -14.26 -13.19
C ARG A 272 6.32 -13.00 -13.34
N ALA A 273 5.77 -11.84 -13.03
CA ALA A 273 6.52 -10.58 -13.05
C ALA A 273 7.70 -10.59 -12.09
N LEU A 274 7.50 -11.06 -10.84
CA LEU A 274 8.56 -11.18 -9.85
C LEU A 274 9.63 -12.18 -10.32
N ARG A 275 9.23 -13.31 -10.91
CA ARG A 275 10.17 -14.29 -11.50
C ARG A 275 10.99 -13.71 -12.65
N GLU A 276 10.39 -12.89 -13.50
CA GLU A 276 11.07 -12.20 -14.59
C GLU A 276 12.14 -11.21 -14.09
N VAL A 277 11.87 -10.53 -12.96
CA VAL A 277 12.76 -9.50 -12.41
C VAL A 277 13.86 -10.11 -11.54
N PHE A 278 13.51 -11.04 -10.64
CA PHE A 278 14.41 -11.57 -9.62
C PHE A 278 15.07 -12.90 -10.01
N GLY A 279 14.59 -13.56 -11.08
CA GLY A 279 15.16 -14.82 -11.57
C GLY A 279 15.21 -15.90 -10.50
N GLY A 280 16.34 -16.61 -10.39
CA GLY A 280 16.56 -17.61 -9.33
C GLY A 280 16.70 -17.02 -7.92
N GLY A 281 16.92 -15.71 -7.79
CA GLY A 281 16.91 -15.04 -6.48
C GLY A 281 15.54 -15.04 -5.81
N LEU A 282 14.46 -15.15 -6.60
CA LEU A 282 13.09 -15.17 -6.09
C LEU A 282 12.84 -16.33 -5.12
N ASP A 283 13.49 -17.47 -5.31
CA ASP A 283 13.27 -18.69 -4.51
C ASP A 283 13.71 -18.52 -3.04
N ARG A 284 14.45 -17.44 -2.72
CA ARG A 284 14.93 -17.10 -1.38
C ARG A 284 14.52 -15.71 -0.93
N LEU A 285 13.74 -14.99 -1.75
CA LEU A 285 13.27 -13.64 -1.47
C LEU A 285 11.91 -13.75 -0.76
N PRO A 286 11.81 -13.38 0.53
CA PRO A 286 10.54 -13.45 1.23
C PRO A 286 9.48 -12.56 0.57
N VAL A 287 8.32 -13.14 0.29
CA VAL A 287 7.16 -12.42 -0.27
C VAL A 287 5.94 -12.60 0.63
N SER A 288 5.14 -11.56 0.79
CA SER A 288 3.78 -11.70 1.32
C SER A 288 2.84 -10.70 0.67
N SER A 289 1.54 -10.86 0.88
CA SER A 289 0.59 -9.75 0.73
C SER A 289 -0.05 -9.47 2.07
N SER A 290 0.22 -8.27 2.59
CA SER A 290 -0.39 -7.80 3.84
C SER A 290 -1.93 -7.67 3.76
N LYS A 291 -2.51 -7.62 2.55
CA LYS A 291 -3.97 -7.61 2.35
C LYS A 291 -4.66 -8.85 2.92
N SER A 292 -3.96 -9.98 3.01
CA SER A 292 -4.46 -11.18 3.70
C SER A 292 -4.81 -10.94 5.16
N VAL A 293 -4.34 -9.84 5.77
CA VAL A 293 -4.62 -9.49 7.16
C VAL A 293 -5.60 -8.33 7.27
N HIS A 294 -5.40 -7.26 6.50
CA HIS A 294 -6.17 -6.01 6.63
C HIS A 294 -7.21 -5.79 5.52
N GLY A 295 -7.31 -6.70 4.56
CA GLY A 295 -8.22 -6.58 3.42
C GLY A 295 -7.71 -5.65 2.33
N HIS A 296 -8.55 -5.40 1.34
CA HIS A 296 -8.27 -4.49 0.25
C HIS A 296 -9.02 -3.18 0.47
N ALA A 297 -8.31 -2.16 0.94
CA ALA A 297 -8.82 -0.82 1.19
C ALA A 297 -8.76 0.10 -0.04
N LEU A 298 -9.03 -0.46 -1.22
CA LEU A 298 -9.02 0.22 -2.52
C LEU A 298 -7.87 1.24 -2.66
N GLU A 299 -8.18 2.53 -2.84
CA GLU A 299 -7.22 3.62 -3.06
C GLU A 299 -6.26 3.82 -1.88
N ALA A 300 -6.70 3.50 -0.66
CA ALA A 300 -5.89 3.57 0.55
C ALA A 300 -4.96 2.36 0.75
N SER A 301 -5.19 1.25 0.02
CA SER A 301 -4.38 0.03 0.14
C SER A 301 -2.89 0.32 -0.01
N ALA A 302 -2.52 1.08 -1.02
CA ALA A 302 -1.12 1.40 -1.30
C ALA A 302 -0.40 2.06 -0.12
N LEU A 303 -1.04 3.00 0.58
CA LEU A 303 -0.43 3.62 1.76
C LEU A 303 -0.46 2.70 2.98
N LEU A 304 -1.52 1.91 3.14
CA LEU A 304 -1.61 0.94 4.23
C LEU A 304 -0.51 -0.14 4.12
N GLU A 305 -0.29 -0.65 2.91
CA GLU A 305 0.77 -1.61 2.60
C GLU A 305 2.15 -1.00 2.73
N LEU A 306 2.34 0.25 2.30
CA LEU A 306 3.56 1.01 2.53
C LEU A 306 3.83 1.19 4.03
N ALA A 307 2.81 1.53 4.81
CA ALA A 307 2.89 1.68 6.26
C ALA A 307 3.36 0.38 6.95
N VAL A 308 2.76 -0.76 6.57
CA VAL A 308 3.20 -2.09 7.04
C VAL A 308 4.63 -2.38 6.60
N THR A 309 5.00 -2.03 5.38
CA THR A 309 6.36 -2.26 4.86
C THR A 309 7.41 -1.42 5.60
N VAL A 310 7.11 -0.15 5.89
CA VAL A 310 7.95 0.72 6.74
C VAL A 310 8.06 0.16 8.16
N GLY A 311 6.96 -0.32 8.73
CA GLY A 311 6.97 -1.01 10.03
C GLY A 311 7.89 -2.22 10.04
N ALA A 312 7.80 -3.08 9.01
CA ALA A 312 8.62 -4.28 8.88
C ALA A 312 10.12 -3.97 8.70
N LEU A 313 10.48 -2.87 8.02
CA LEU A 313 11.86 -2.38 7.95
C LEU A 313 12.37 -1.92 9.33
N GLY A 314 11.49 -1.32 10.14
CA GLY A 314 11.85 -0.79 11.46
C GLY A 314 12.00 -1.86 12.55
N ASP A 315 11.07 -2.81 12.62
CA ASP A 315 11.04 -3.82 13.69
C ASP A 315 11.54 -5.22 13.26
N GLY A 316 11.79 -5.41 11.96
CA GLY A 316 12.28 -6.68 11.39
C GLY A 316 11.23 -7.77 11.29
N ARG A 317 9.94 -7.46 11.48
CA ARG A 317 8.83 -8.44 11.48
C ARG A 317 8.07 -8.37 10.17
N LEU A 318 8.35 -9.33 9.28
CA LEU A 318 7.66 -9.45 8.00
C LEU A 318 6.17 -9.81 8.22
N PRO A 319 5.24 -9.20 7.48
CA PRO A 319 3.84 -9.56 7.58
C PRO A 319 3.62 -10.97 7.02
N VAL A 320 2.76 -11.73 7.71
CA VAL A 320 2.41 -13.10 7.36
C VAL A 320 1.33 -13.10 6.30
N ASN A 321 1.48 -13.98 5.30
CA ASN A 321 0.50 -14.25 4.27
C ASN A 321 -0.58 -15.21 4.84
N ALA A 322 -1.61 -14.63 5.46
CA ALA A 322 -2.66 -15.39 6.15
C ALA A 322 -3.55 -16.19 5.18
N GLY A 323 -4.31 -17.15 5.73
CA GLY A 323 -5.29 -17.94 4.98
C GLY A 323 -4.70 -19.02 4.05
N TRP A 324 -3.41 -19.32 4.17
CA TRP A 324 -2.69 -20.30 3.36
C TRP A 324 -3.28 -21.71 3.48
N LEU A 325 -3.64 -22.32 2.34
CA LEU A 325 -4.14 -23.69 2.26
C LEU A 325 -3.11 -24.68 1.67
N GLY A 326 -2.10 -24.17 0.95
CA GLY A 326 -1.11 -25.01 0.30
C GLY A 326 -0.56 -24.39 -0.98
N PRO A 327 0.51 -24.97 -1.53
CA PRO A 327 1.19 -24.43 -2.70
C PRO A 327 0.31 -24.47 -3.95
N ASP A 328 0.33 -23.37 -4.70
CA ASP A 328 -0.03 -23.37 -6.12
C ASP A 328 1.24 -23.62 -6.96
N PRO A 329 1.30 -24.73 -7.73
CA PRO A 329 2.46 -25.05 -8.57
C PRO A 329 2.85 -23.96 -9.58
N GLU A 330 1.92 -23.08 -9.98
CA GLU A 330 2.19 -22.02 -10.95
C GLU A 330 2.77 -20.73 -10.33
N VAL A 331 2.72 -20.59 -9.00
CA VAL A 331 3.11 -19.35 -8.31
C VAL A 331 4.59 -19.37 -7.87
N GLY A 332 5.03 -20.41 -7.18
CA GLY A 332 6.45 -20.62 -6.83
C GLY A 332 7.13 -19.44 -6.13
N LEU A 333 6.54 -18.89 -5.06
CA LEU A 333 7.09 -17.79 -4.25
C LEU A 333 7.51 -18.29 -2.86
N ASP A 334 8.58 -17.72 -2.28
CA ASP A 334 8.95 -17.93 -0.87
C ASP A 334 8.04 -17.11 0.06
N LEU A 335 6.83 -17.62 0.29
CA LEU A 335 5.83 -16.91 1.08
C LEU A 335 6.18 -16.86 2.58
N VAL A 336 5.92 -15.72 3.21
CA VAL A 336 6.00 -15.58 4.67
C VAL A 336 4.77 -16.24 5.30
N LEU A 337 4.85 -17.54 5.60
CA LEU A 337 3.72 -18.32 6.15
C LEU A 337 3.62 -18.31 7.69
N GLY A 338 4.58 -17.67 8.35
CA GLY A 338 4.60 -17.52 9.80
C GLY A 338 5.66 -16.50 10.22
N PRO A 339 5.73 -16.14 11.51
CA PRO A 339 6.71 -15.19 12.01
C PRO A 339 8.14 -15.62 11.66
N ARG A 340 8.86 -14.79 10.91
CA ARG A 340 10.30 -14.97 10.65
C ARG A 340 11.07 -14.12 11.66
N ALA A 341 11.73 -14.75 12.62
CA ALA A 341 12.56 -14.04 13.58
C ALA A 341 13.73 -13.33 12.86
N ASP A 342 14.02 -12.09 13.25
CA ASP A 342 15.16 -11.29 12.81
C ASP A 342 15.38 -11.18 11.28
N ALA A 343 14.31 -11.10 10.48
CA ALA A 343 14.44 -10.92 9.03
C ALA A 343 15.20 -9.62 8.65
N ARG A 344 15.06 -8.57 9.48
CA ARG A 344 15.72 -7.24 9.37
C ARG A 344 15.98 -6.79 7.92
N PRO A 345 14.92 -6.71 7.08
CA PRO A 345 15.07 -6.25 5.71
C PRO A 345 15.63 -4.83 5.71
N ARG A 346 16.59 -4.55 4.83
CA ARG A 346 17.14 -3.20 4.63
C ARG A 346 16.54 -2.54 3.40
N CYS A 347 16.08 -3.33 2.43
CA CYS A 347 15.40 -2.86 1.25
C CYS A 347 14.15 -3.72 0.97
N ALA A 348 13.00 -3.08 0.84
CA ALA A 348 11.73 -3.74 0.60
C ALA A 348 10.96 -3.10 -0.56
N LEU A 349 10.24 -3.93 -1.30
CA LEU A 349 9.35 -3.52 -2.38
C LEU A 349 7.90 -3.54 -1.90
N SER A 350 7.18 -2.43 -2.07
CA SER A 350 5.72 -2.38 -1.94
C SER A 350 5.12 -2.25 -3.34
N LEU A 351 4.29 -3.21 -3.73
CA LEU A 351 3.76 -3.33 -5.09
C LEU A 351 2.24 -3.20 -5.11
N ASN A 352 1.73 -2.38 -6.02
CA ASN A 352 0.30 -2.14 -6.19
C ASN A 352 -0.08 -2.23 -7.66
N SER A 353 -1.20 -2.89 -7.93
CA SER A 353 -1.78 -3.00 -9.28
C SER A 353 -3.27 -2.73 -9.23
N ALA A 354 -3.82 -2.14 -10.29
CA ALA A 354 -5.23 -1.83 -10.40
C ALA A 354 -5.83 -2.34 -11.71
N PHE A 355 -7.16 -2.40 -11.76
CA PHE A 355 -7.88 -2.49 -13.03
C PHE A 355 -7.45 -1.36 -13.98
N GLY A 356 -7.59 -1.60 -15.28
CA GLY A 356 -6.97 -0.81 -16.34
C GLY A 356 -5.49 -1.14 -16.57
N GLY A 357 -4.92 -2.05 -15.78
CA GLY A 357 -3.53 -2.49 -15.91
C GLY A 357 -2.53 -1.44 -15.45
N ALA A 358 -2.91 -0.56 -14.52
CA ALA A 358 -1.99 0.40 -13.93
C ALA A 358 -1.21 -0.27 -12.79
N ASN A 359 0.12 -0.17 -12.83
CA ASN A 359 1.00 -0.79 -11.83
C ASN A 359 1.96 0.24 -11.27
N THR A 360 2.14 0.24 -9.95
CA THR A 360 3.09 1.11 -9.25
C THR A 360 3.91 0.29 -8.27
N ALA A 361 5.23 0.48 -8.33
CA ALA A 361 6.20 -0.13 -7.43
C ALA A 361 6.88 0.97 -6.61
N LEU A 362 6.94 0.82 -5.29
CA LEU A 362 7.68 1.68 -4.38
C LEU A 362 8.80 0.86 -3.74
N LEU A 363 10.04 1.26 -3.94
CA LEU A 363 11.20 0.64 -3.30
C LEU A 363 11.61 1.49 -2.10
N VAL A 364 11.51 0.91 -0.92
CA VAL A 364 11.80 1.56 0.35
C VAL A 364 13.02 0.92 1.01
N ALA A 365 13.82 1.74 1.68
CA ALA A 365 14.97 1.29 2.45
C ALA A 365 14.86 1.74 3.90
N ALA A 366 15.47 0.98 4.80
CA ALA A 366 15.62 1.40 6.20
C ALA A 366 16.28 2.79 6.29
N ALA A 367 15.90 3.57 7.30
CA ALA A 367 16.35 4.94 7.53
C ALA A 367 17.87 5.06 7.71
#